data_AF-A0A0K3AXA1-F1
#
_entry.id   AF-A0A0K3AXA1-F1
#
_cell.length_a   1.000
_cell.length_b   1.000
_cell.length_c   1.000
_cell.angle_alpha   90.00
_cell.angle_beta   90.00
_cell.angle_gamma   90.00
#
_symmetry.space_group_name_H-M   'P 1'
#
loop_
_entity.id
_entity.type
_entity.pdbx_description
1 polymer ?
#
loop_
_entity_poly.entity_id
_entity_poly.type
_entity_poly.pdbx_seq_one_letter_code
_entity_poly.pdbx_strand_id
1 'polypeptide(L)'
;MTMNAGLPAAPLFIAQGHDHVLTVPVSIGPLVLRIALLAAVAAIAGFAVLRGFVPESSRAATALVAASAVGAVVLELMLSAGLALPSQVVVLLLGFSGVPLWLILTGDERVARFVAWGQTAAPWVVAAMAAAAFVTCGWALLSGSLPPAVLHTAIVFALTGLSWFTLCRPATTGTAWVAVRVVASVLAMAAMVGTAYTNATRPPEPVQGAAPATNATPAYNDRIQFQPPQRDSWTIPA
;
A
#
# COMPACT_ATOMS: atom_id res chain seq x y z
N MET A 1 -30.35 53.80 -29.28
CA MET A 1 -29.29 54.65 -28.72
C MET A 1 -29.53 54.71 -27.23
N THR A 2 -28.99 53.76 -26.48
CA THR A 2 -29.24 53.56 -25.06
C THR A 2 -27.90 53.59 -24.33
N MET A 3 -27.76 54.56 -23.43
CA MET A 3 -26.57 54.78 -22.59
C MET A 3 -26.49 53.69 -21.52
N ASN A 4 -25.42 52.89 -21.55
CA ASN A 4 -25.07 51.99 -20.46
C ASN A 4 -24.13 52.73 -19.49
N ALA A 5 -24.66 53.13 -18.34
CA ALA A 5 -23.89 53.70 -17.25
C ALA A 5 -23.13 52.57 -16.54
N GLY A 6 -21.80 52.54 -16.71
CA GLY A 6 -20.92 51.65 -15.97
C GLY A 6 -20.79 52.07 -14.52
N LEU A 7 -21.25 51.23 -13.60
CA LEU A 7 -20.91 51.35 -12.18
C LEU A 7 -19.57 50.63 -11.92
N PRO A 8 -18.61 51.27 -11.24
CA PRO A 8 -17.36 50.62 -10.87
C PRO A 8 -17.63 49.56 -9.80
N ALA A 9 -17.31 48.31 -10.12
CA ALA A 9 -17.32 47.21 -9.15
C ALA A 9 -16.27 47.50 -8.06
N ALA A 10 -16.74 47.76 -6.85
CA ALA A 10 -15.88 47.89 -5.68
C ALA A 10 -15.18 46.55 -5.41
N PRO A 11 -13.85 46.53 -5.16
CA PRO A 11 -13.16 45.31 -4.77
C PRO A 11 -13.64 44.89 -3.38
N LEU A 12 -14.38 43.79 -3.35
CA LEU A 12 -14.71 43.06 -2.13
C LEU A 12 -13.39 42.53 -1.55
N PHE A 13 -12.86 43.23 -0.54
CA PHE A 13 -11.81 42.71 0.33
C PHE A 13 -12.40 41.55 1.14
N ILE A 14 -12.20 40.34 0.62
CA ILE A 14 -12.46 39.11 1.36
C ILE A 14 -11.51 39.11 2.55
N ALA A 15 -12.09 39.19 3.75
CA ALA A 15 -11.37 39.10 5.00
C ALA A 15 -10.46 37.86 4.99
N GLN A 16 -9.15 38.07 5.08
CA GLN A 16 -8.18 37.02 5.38
C GLN A 16 -8.53 36.45 6.75
N GLY A 17 -9.32 35.38 6.75
CA GLY A 17 -9.40 34.46 7.87
C GLY A 17 -7.98 34.04 8.18
N HIS A 18 -7.55 34.24 9.42
CA HIS A 18 -6.25 33.79 9.86
C HIS A 18 -6.22 32.27 9.70
N ASP A 19 -5.51 31.83 8.66
CA ASP A 19 -5.14 30.45 8.41
C ASP A 19 -4.30 29.99 9.61
N HIS A 20 -4.97 29.49 10.64
CA HIS A 20 -4.35 28.62 11.63
C HIS A 20 -4.07 27.28 10.93
N VAL A 21 -3.12 27.32 9.99
CA VAL A 21 -2.31 26.18 9.62
C VAL A 21 -1.54 25.86 10.90
N LEU A 22 -2.18 25.09 11.77
CA LEU A 22 -1.47 24.14 12.62
C LEU A 22 -0.72 23.25 11.64
N THR A 23 0.49 23.69 11.24
CA THR A 23 1.57 22.86 10.73
C THR A 23 2.02 21.96 11.88
N VAL A 24 1.10 21.14 12.41
CA VAL A 24 1.49 19.82 12.84
C VAL A 24 2.12 19.24 11.57
N PRO A 25 3.41 18.88 11.59
CA PRO A 25 4.07 18.41 10.39
C PRO A 25 3.21 17.28 9.81
N VAL A 26 2.63 17.52 8.64
CA VAL A 26 1.67 16.64 7.95
C VAL A 26 2.29 15.26 7.68
N SER A 27 3.61 15.13 7.89
CA SER A 27 4.38 13.89 7.89
C SER A 27 4.14 12.96 9.09
N ILE A 28 3.57 13.40 10.22
CA ILE A 28 3.27 12.49 11.35
C ILE A 28 2.18 11.48 10.96
N GLY A 29 1.12 11.93 10.28
CA GLY A 29 0.00 11.07 9.88
C GLY A 29 0.45 9.86 9.05
N PRO A 30 1.12 10.05 7.90
CA PRO A 30 1.62 8.95 7.07
C PRO A 30 2.62 8.06 7.80
N LEU A 31 3.47 8.61 8.67
CA LEU A 31 4.44 7.84 9.43
C LEU A 31 3.75 6.91 10.43
N VAL A 32 2.75 7.39 11.16
CA VAL A 32 1.96 6.56 12.09
C VAL A 32 1.20 5.48 11.34
N LEU A 33 0.58 5.80 10.20
CA LEU A 33 -0.11 4.81 9.35
C LEU A 33 0.84 3.70 8.88
N ARG A 34 2.09 4.06 8.52
CA ARG A 34 3.12 3.10 8.10
C ARG A 34 3.57 2.18 9.25
N ILE A 35 3.78 2.74 10.44
CA ILE A 35 4.13 1.94 11.62
C ILE A 35 2.98 0.98 11.95
N ALA A 36 1.74 1.46 11.93
CA ALA A 36 0.56 0.65 12.15
C ALA A 36 0.43 -0.48 11.12
N LEU A 37 0.68 -0.18 9.84
CA LEU A 37 0.68 -1.16 8.77
C LEU A 37 1.77 -2.22 8.98
N LEU A 38 3.02 -1.82 9.24
CA LEU A 38 4.12 -2.75 9.49
C LEU A 38 3.84 -3.67 10.69
N ALA A 39 3.30 -3.11 11.78
CA ALA A 39 2.91 -3.88 12.96
C ALA A 39 1.78 -4.87 12.64
N ALA A 40 0.76 -4.44 11.88
CA ALA A 40 -0.34 -5.30 11.46
C ALA A 40 0.15 -6.46 10.57
N VAL A 41 0.96 -6.17 9.56
CA VAL A 41 1.53 -7.18 8.66
C VAL A 41 2.38 -8.19 9.44
N ALA A 42 3.25 -7.72 10.35
CA ALA A 42 4.06 -8.60 11.19
C ALA A 42 3.19 -9.49 12.08
N ALA A 43 2.13 -8.96 12.67
CA ALA A 43 1.19 -9.73 13.50
C ALA A 43 0.47 -10.82 12.68
N ILE A 44 0.00 -10.49 11.47
CA ILE A 44 -0.70 -11.46 10.60
C ILE A 44 0.28 -12.54 10.12
N ALA A 45 1.50 -12.16 9.73
CA ALA A 45 2.54 -13.09 9.32
C ALA A 45 2.93 -14.04 10.47
N GLY A 46 3.15 -13.49 11.67
CA GLY A 46 3.43 -14.27 12.86
C GLY A 46 2.31 -15.26 13.17
N PHE A 47 1.05 -14.81 13.09
CA PHE A 47 -0.11 -15.70 13.25
C PHE A 47 -0.15 -16.80 12.19
N ALA A 48 0.10 -16.49 10.92
CA ALA A 48 0.08 -17.46 9.83
C ALA A 48 1.14 -18.58 10.02
N VAL A 49 2.33 -18.20 10.50
CA VAL A 49 3.41 -19.14 10.83
C VAL A 49 3.07 -19.95 12.10
N LEU A 50 2.63 -19.29 13.17
CA LEU A 50 2.37 -19.91 14.48
C LEU A 50 1.16 -20.84 14.49
N ARG A 51 0.14 -20.57 13.65
CA ARG A 51 -1.06 -21.42 13.50
C ARG A 51 -0.73 -22.88 13.13
N GLY A 52 0.52 -23.18 12.81
CA GLY A 52 1.00 -24.53 12.54
C GLY A 52 1.42 -25.37 13.68
N PHE A 53 1.86 -24.68 14.71
CA PHE A 53 2.48 -25.29 15.86
C PHE A 53 1.53 -25.20 17.06
N VAL A 54 0.53 -24.30 17.01
CA VAL A 54 -0.45 -24.11 18.07
C VAL A 54 -1.80 -24.72 17.68
N PRO A 55 -2.30 -25.73 18.41
CA PRO A 55 -3.66 -26.25 18.19
C PRO A 55 -4.71 -25.20 18.55
N GLU A 56 -5.78 -25.16 17.76
CA GLU A 56 -7.00 -24.35 17.91
C GLU A 56 -6.83 -22.94 18.50
N SER A 57 -6.62 -21.95 17.63
CA SER A 57 -6.65 -20.54 18.03
C SER A 57 -8.03 -20.16 18.56
N SER A 58 -8.07 -19.39 19.65
CA SER A 58 -9.31 -18.84 20.17
C SER A 58 -10.02 -18.01 19.10
N ARG A 59 -11.37 -17.98 19.15
CA ARG A 59 -12.18 -17.18 18.23
C ARG A 59 -11.80 -15.70 18.28
N ALA A 60 -11.46 -15.19 19.47
CA ALA A 60 -10.99 -13.83 19.69
C ALA A 60 -9.66 -13.54 18.97
N ALA A 61 -8.67 -14.44 19.08
CA ALA A 61 -7.39 -14.26 18.38
C ALA A 61 -7.59 -14.25 16.86
N THR A 62 -8.44 -15.14 16.35
CA THR A 62 -8.75 -15.23 14.91
C THR A 62 -9.48 -13.96 14.43
N ALA A 63 -10.41 -13.44 15.23
CA ALA A 63 -11.12 -12.19 14.96
C ALA A 63 -10.17 -10.99 14.94
N LEU A 64 -9.22 -10.90 15.89
CA LEU A 64 -8.23 -9.84 15.94
C LEU A 64 -7.32 -9.85 14.71
N VAL A 65 -6.91 -11.03 14.23
CA VAL A 65 -6.07 -11.14 13.02
C VAL A 65 -6.85 -10.81 11.76
N ALA A 66 -8.13 -11.22 11.68
CA ALA A 66 -8.99 -10.82 10.57
C ALA A 66 -9.21 -9.30 10.57
N ALA A 67 -9.47 -8.71 11.73
CA ALA A 67 -9.63 -7.26 11.90
C ALA A 67 -8.34 -6.50 11.56
N SER A 68 -7.18 -7.01 11.96
CA SER A 68 -5.90 -6.38 11.61
C SER A 68 -5.59 -6.48 10.12
N ALA A 69 -5.98 -7.57 9.45
CA ALA A 69 -5.85 -7.72 8.01
C ALA A 69 -6.74 -6.72 7.25
N VAL A 70 -8.01 -6.56 7.67
CA VAL A 70 -8.91 -5.54 7.10
C VAL A 70 -8.37 -4.14 7.37
N GLY A 71 -7.91 -3.88 8.59
CA GLY A 71 -7.28 -2.61 8.95
C GLY A 71 -6.05 -2.32 8.08
N ALA A 72 -5.20 -3.32 7.83
CA ALA A 72 -4.04 -3.19 6.96
C ALA A 72 -4.44 -2.84 5.52
N VAL A 73 -5.51 -3.45 4.98
CA VAL A 73 -6.05 -3.08 3.65
C VAL A 73 -6.49 -1.62 3.64
N VAL A 74 -7.23 -1.17 4.65
CA VAL A 74 -7.67 0.24 4.74
C VAL A 74 -6.49 1.19 4.86
N LEU A 75 -5.51 0.88 5.72
CA LEU A 75 -4.29 1.66 5.89
C LEU A 75 -3.51 1.78 4.57
N GLU A 76 -3.37 0.67 3.84
CA GLU A 76 -2.70 0.63 2.55
C GLU A 76 -3.43 1.49 1.52
N LEU A 77 -4.77 1.45 1.50
CA LEU A 77 -5.59 2.30 0.63
C LEU A 77 -5.46 3.79 0.96
N MET A 78 -5.34 4.14 2.25
CA MET A 78 -5.12 5.53 2.67
C MET A 78 -3.69 6.02 2.38
N LEU A 79 -2.71 5.12 2.41
CA LEU A 79 -1.31 5.44 2.12
C LEU A 79 -1.01 5.48 0.62
N SER A 80 -1.77 4.74 -0.18
CA SER A 80 -1.61 4.68 -1.62
C SER A 80 -2.08 6.00 -2.26
N ALA A 81 -1.18 6.68 -2.97
CA ALA A 81 -1.54 7.83 -3.82
C ALA A 81 -2.35 7.43 -5.07
N GLY A 82 -2.65 6.13 -5.23
CA GLY A 82 -3.40 5.57 -6.34
C GLY A 82 -3.09 4.09 -6.51
N LEU A 83 -4.13 3.28 -6.70
CA LEU A 83 -4.01 1.89 -7.12
C LEU A 83 -4.09 1.79 -8.64
N ALA A 84 -3.43 0.79 -9.21
CA ALA A 84 -3.55 0.44 -10.62
C ALA A 84 -4.84 -0.37 -10.88
N LEU A 85 -5.96 0.04 -10.29
CA LEU A 85 -7.24 -0.66 -10.33
C LEU A 85 -8.40 0.31 -10.57
N PRO A 86 -9.46 -0.12 -11.28
CA PRO A 86 -10.72 0.61 -11.31
C PRO A 86 -11.30 0.76 -9.90
N SER A 87 -11.95 1.89 -9.62
CA SER A 87 -12.53 2.18 -8.29
C SER A 87 -13.55 1.13 -7.84
N GLN A 88 -14.28 0.52 -8.77
CA GLN A 88 -15.23 -0.55 -8.51
C GLN A 88 -14.55 -1.79 -7.93
N VAL A 89 -13.35 -2.12 -8.42
CA VAL A 89 -12.58 -3.29 -7.95
C VAL A 89 -12.06 -3.03 -6.54
N VAL A 90 -11.67 -1.80 -6.22
CA VAL A 90 -11.24 -1.41 -4.87
C VAL A 90 -12.38 -1.57 -3.86
N VAL A 91 -13.58 -1.10 -4.18
CA VAL A 91 -14.76 -1.28 -3.31
C VAL A 91 -15.10 -2.75 -3.15
N LEU A 92 -14.99 -3.54 -4.21
CA LEU A 92 -15.24 -4.98 -4.17
C LEU A 92 -14.22 -5.71 -3.28
N LEU A 93 -12.93 -5.39 -3.40
CA LEU A 93 -11.86 -5.92 -2.54
C LEU A 93 -12.08 -5.54 -1.06
N LEU A 94 -12.52 -4.31 -0.80
CA LEU A 94 -12.78 -3.85 0.56
C LEU A 94 -13.97 -4.58 1.18
N GLY A 95 -15.09 -4.69 0.46
CA GLY A 95 -16.25 -5.47 0.91
C GLY A 95 -15.88 -6.93 1.13
N PHE A 96 -15.08 -7.48 0.23
CA PHE A 96 -14.65 -8.87 0.26
C PHE A 96 -13.66 -9.19 1.39
N SER A 97 -12.77 -8.27 1.76
CA SER A 97 -11.89 -8.43 2.94
C SER A 97 -12.66 -8.35 4.25
N GLY A 98 -13.80 -7.64 4.28
CA GLY A 98 -14.69 -7.58 5.45
C GLY A 98 -15.49 -8.85 5.73
N VAL A 99 -15.68 -9.72 4.72
CA VAL A 99 -16.48 -10.96 4.84
C VAL A 99 -15.93 -11.91 5.91
N PRO A 100 -14.62 -12.25 5.94
CA PRO A 100 -14.03 -13.03 7.02
C PRO A 100 -14.34 -12.52 8.43
N LEU A 101 -14.20 -11.21 8.63
CA LEU A 101 -14.43 -10.59 9.92
C LEU A 101 -15.92 -10.69 10.31
N TRP A 102 -16.82 -10.40 9.38
CA TRP A 102 -18.26 -10.51 9.60
C TRP A 102 -18.68 -11.95 9.93
N LEU A 103 -18.15 -12.95 9.21
CA LEU A 103 -18.42 -14.36 9.47
C LEU A 103 -17.88 -14.82 10.84
N ILE A 104 -16.73 -14.31 11.27
CA ILE A 104 -16.16 -14.65 12.59
C ILE A 104 -16.98 -14.01 13.72
N LEU A 105 -17.46 -12.77 13.54
CA LEU A 105 -18.20 -12.04 14.57
C LEU A 105 -19.66 -12.50 14.68
N THR A 106 -20.28 -12.89 13.58
CA THR A 106 -21.68 -13.31 13.59
C THR A 106 -21.80 -14.69 14.24
N GLY A 107 -22.45 -14.75 15.41
CA GLY A 107 -22.65 -15.99 16.18
C GLY A 107 -23.91 -16.77 15.82
N ASP A 108 -24.66 -16.32 14.82
CA ASP A 108 -25.98 -16.87 14.52
C ASP A 108 -25.91 -18.22 13.80
N GLU A 109 -26.73 -19.18 14.23
CA GLU A 109 -26.86 -20.51 13.61
C GLU A 109 -27.27 -20.43 12.13
N ARG A 110 -28.03 -19.39 11.75
CA ARG A 110 -28.40 -19.14 10.34
C ARG A 110 -27.19 -18.89 9.44
N VAL A 111 -26.10 -18.41 10.03
CA VAL A 111 -24.85 -18.09 9.33
C VAL A 111 -23.92 -19.30 9.28
N ALA A 112 -24.23 -20.41 9.97
CA ALA A 112 -23.44 -21.63 9.91
C ALA A 112 -23.27 -22.16 8.47
N ARG A 113 -24.31 -22.04 7.63
CA ARG A 113 -24.22 -22.41 6.20
C ARG A 113 -23.26 -21.50 5.44
N PHE A 114 -23.27 -20.19 5.72
CA PHE A 114 -22.34 -19.24 5.12
C PHE A 114 -20.91 -19.42 5.62
N VAL A 115 -20.72 -19.80 6.88
CA VAL A 115 -19.40 -20.15 7.43
C VAL A 115 -18.86 -21.40 6.75
N ALA A 116 -19.66 -22.45 6.59
CA ALA A 116 -19.23 -23.66 5.88
C ALA A 116 -18.88 -23.39 4.41
N TRP A 117 -19.70 -22.58 3.73
CA TRP A 117 -19.39 -22.11 2.37
C TRP A 117 -18.12 -21.25 2.34
N GLY A 118 -17.97 -20.32 3.27
CA GLY A 118 -16.78 -19.48 3.39
C GLY A 118 -15.50 -20.29 3.62
N GLN A 119 -15.55 -21.32 4.46
CA GLN A 119 -14.42 -22.22 4.72
C GLN A 119 -14.03 -23.05 3.48
N THR A 120 -15.00 -23.47 2.68
CA THR A 120 -14.75 -24.24 1.44
C THR A 120 -14.28 -23.34 0.30
N ALA A 121 -14.76 -22.10 0.23
CA ALA A 121 -14.34 -21.12 -0.77
C ALA A 121 -12.97 -20.47 -0.44
N ALA A 122 -12.65 -20.31 0.85
CA ALA A 122 -11.44 -19.63 1.30
C ALA A 122 -10.13 -20.09 0.62
N PRO A 123 -9.81 -21.39 0.46
CA PRO A 123 -8.57 -21.79 -0.21
C PRO A 123 -8.51 -21.34 -1.68
N TRP A 124 -9.64 -21.36 -2.39
CA TRP A 124 -9.74 -20.88 -3.76
C TRP A 124 -9.53 -19.37 -3.85
N VAL A 125 -10.10 -18.65 -2.89
CA VAL A 125 -9.93 -17.21 -2.77
C VAL A 125 -8.47 -16.85 -2.49
N VAL A 126 -7.83 -17.52 -1.53
CA VAL A 126 -6.41 -17.33 -1.22
C VAL A 126 -5.55 -17.60 -2.46
N ALA A 127 -5.83 -18.69 -3.18
CA ALA A 127 -5.11 -19.04 -4.40
C ALA A 127 -5.30 -18.00 -5.52
N ALA A 128 -6.53 -17.53 -5.74
CA ALA A 128 -6.83 -16.50 -6.73
C ALA A 128 -6.15 -15.17 -6.41
N MET A 129 -6.17 -14.75 -5.15
CA MET A 129 -5.50 -13.52 -4.69
C MET A 129 -3.98 -13.64 -4.77
N ALA A 130 -3.42 -14.81 -4.43
CA ALA A 130 -2.01 -15.09 -4.62
C ALA A 130 -1.62 -15.00 -6.10
N ALA A 131 -2.37 -15.67 -6.99
CA ALA A 131 -2.13 -15.62 -8.42
C ALA A 131 -2.20 -14.19 -8.96
N ALA A 132 -3.19 -13.40 -8.56
CA ALA A 132 -3.29 -11.98 -8.93
C ALA A 132 -2.09 -11.15 -8.46
N ALA A 133 -1.64 -11.36 -7.21
CA ALA A 133 -0.45 -10.69 -6.67
C ALA A 133 0.83 -11.08 -7.44
N PHE A 134 1.01 -12.37 -7.76
CA PHE A 134 2.16 -12.83 -8.55
C PHE A 134 2.13 -12.32 -9.98
N VAL A 135 0.97 -12.33 -10.64
CA VAL A 135 0.83 -11.85 -12.02
C VAL A 135 1.13 -10.35 -12.09
N THR A 136 0.59 -9.55 -11.16
CA THR A 136 0.87 -8.09 -11.13
C THR A 136 2.34 -7.79 -10.85
N CYS A 137 2.97 -8.50 -9.92
CA CYS A 137 4.39 -8.34 -9.60
C CYS A 137 5.29 -8.84 -10.75
N GLY A 138 5.01 -10.02 -11.30
CA GLY A 138 5.74 -10.61 -12.43
C GLY A 138 5.65 -9.76 -13.68
N TRP A 139 4.47 -9.20 -13.96
CA TRP A 139 4.28 -8.27 -15.06
C TRP A 139 5.14 -7.01 -14.90
N ALA A 140 5.19 -6.43 -13.69
CA ALA A 140 6.03 -5.26 -13.41
C ALA A 140 7.53 -5.58 -13.62
N LEU A 141 7.99 -6.74 -13.12
CA LEU A 141 9.36 -7.20 -13.30
C LEU A 141 9.72 -7.35 -14.79
N LEU A 142 8.83 -7.97 -15.58
CA LEU A 142 9.03 -8.12 -17.03
C LEU A 142 9.01 -6.78 -17.78
N SER A 143 8.27 -5.80 -17.27
CA SER A 143 8.18 -4.46 -17.83
C SER A 143 9.42 -3.59 -17.53
N GLY A 144 10.39 -4.10 -16.75
CA GLY A 144 11.61 -3.38 -16.36
C GLY A 144 11.38 -2.15 -15.48
N SER A 145 10.13 -1.94 -15.03
CA SER A 145 9.74 -0.85 -14.17
C SER A 145 8.77 -1.39 -13.12
N LEU A 146 8.99 -0.98 -11.86
CA LEU A 146 8.06 -1.28 -10.76
C LEU A 146 7.37 0.03 -10.36
N PRO A 147 6.28 0.41 -11.05
CA PRO A 147 5.50 1.56 -10.64
C PRO A 147 4.99 1.36 -9.20
N PRO A 148 5.09 2.37 -8.32
CA PRO A 148 4.60 2.27 -6.94
C PRO A 148 3.15 1.78 -6.86
N ALA A 149 2.28 2.22 -7.77
CA ALA A 149 0.87 1.83 -7.83
C ALA A 149 0.67 0.31 -8.02
N VAL A 150 1.55 -0.35 -8.79
CA VAL A 150 1.46 -1.81 -9.02
C VAL A 150 1.87 -2.56 -7.76
N LEU A 151 2.89 -2.07 -7.04
CA LEU A 151 3.33 -2.67 -5.79
C LEU A 151 2.26 -2.57 -4.69
N HIS A 152 1.63 -1.39 -4.53
CA HIS A 152 0.49 -1.22 -3.63
C HIS A 152 -0.67 -2.15 -3.98
N THR A 153 -0.95 -2.33 -5.27
CA THR A 153 -1.99 -3.24 -5.75
C THR A 153 -1.69 -4.70 -5.38
N ALA A 154 -0.45 -5.14 -5.57
CA ALA A 154 -0.02 -6.48 -5.16
C ALA A 154 -0.10 -6.68 -3.64
N ILE A 155 0.24 -5.66 -2.84
CA ILE A 155 0.10 -5.68 -1.37
C ILE A 155 -1.37 -5.83 -0.97
N VAL A 156 -2.28 -5.06 -1.58
CA VAL A 156 -3.73 -5.15 -1.29
C VAL A 156 -4.27 -6.54 -1.62
N PHE A 157 -3.88 -7.14 -2.75
CA PHE A 157 -4.25 -8.53 -3.07
C PHE A 157 -3.70 -9.52 -2.05
N ALA A 158 -2.44 -9.38 -1.65
CA ALA A 158 -1.81 -10.24 -0.65
C ALA A 158 -2.53 -10.17 0.71
N LEU A 159 -2.83 -8.96 1.21
CA LEU A 159 -3.55 -8.73 2.46
C LEU A 159 -4.98 -9.26 2.41
N THR A 160 -5.65 -9.07 1.28
CA THR A 160 -7.00 -9.62 1.07
C THR A 160 -6.96 -11.14 1.11
N GLY A 161 -6.01 -11.79 0.42
CA GLY A 161 -5.79 -13.24 0.52
C GLY A 161 -5.52 -13.69 1.96
N LEU A 162 -4.66 -12.98 2.69
CA LEU A 162 -4.35 -13.25 4.11
C LEU A 162 -5.58 -13.15 5.02
N SER A 163 -6.48 -12.19 4.76
CA SER A 163 -7.72 -12.06 5.53
C SER A 163 -8.59 -13.33 5.40
N TRP A 164 -8.69 -13.89 4.19
CA TRP A 164 -9.43 -15.13 3.92
C TRP A 164 -8.72 -16.39 4.43
N PHE A 165 -7.39 -16.37 4.53
CA PHE A 165 -6.63 -17.44 5.15
C PHE A 165 -7.04 -17.69 6.61
N THR A 166 -7.53 -16.67 7.34
CA THR A 166 -8.03 -16.85 8.71
C THR A 166 -9.21 -17.85 8.77
N LEU A 167 -10.06 -17.85 7.76
CA LEU A 167 -11.18 -18.79 7.63
C LEU A 167 -10.79 -20.18 7.13
N CYS A 168 -9.61 -20.33 6.52
CA CYS A 168 -9.18 -21.63 6.01
C CYS A 168 -9.02 -22.63 7.16
N ARG A 169 -10.00 -23.55 7.28
CA ARG A 169 -9.91 -24.77 8.07
C ARG A 169 -9.91 -25.94 7.08
N PRO A 170 -8.74 -26.45 6.67
CA PRO A 170 -8.73 -27.65 5.86
C PRO A 170 -9.23 -28.78 6.74
N ALA A 171 -10.31 -29.43 6.31
CA ALA A 171 -10.85 -30.62 6.94
C ALA A 171 -9.87 -31.81 6.87
N THR A 172 -8.87 -31.73 5.98
CA THR A 172 -7.89 -32.78 5.73
C THR A 172 -6.48 -32.31 6.10
N THR A 173 -5.82 -33.02 7.00
CA THR A 173 -4.43 -32.82 7.46
C THR A 173 -3.34 -33.15 6.42
N GLY A 174 -3.65 -33.01 5.13
CA GLY A 174 -2.80 -33.44 4.01
C GLY A 174 -1.93 -32.35 3.38
N THR A 175 -1.32 -32.69 2.24
CA THR A 175 -0.44 -31.83 1.42
C THR A 175 -1.08 -30.49 1.03
N ALA A 176 -2.39 -30.46 0.83
CA ALA A 176 -3.14 -29.24 0.55
C ALA A 176 -2.98 -28.18 1.64
N TRP A 177 -2.91 -28.58 2.92
CA TRP A 177 -2.67 -27.64 4.01
C TRP A 177 -1.27 -27.03 3.95
N VAL A 178 -0.25 -27.86 3.72
CA VAL A 178 1.13 -27.40 3.56
C VAL A 178 1.22 -26.40 2.39
N ALA A 179 0.58 -26.69 1.26
CA ALA A 179 0.56 -25.79 0.11
C ALA A 179 -0.07 -24.43 0.46
N VAL A 180 -1.25 -24.43 1.09
CA VAL A 180 -1.95 -23.18 1.48
C VAL A 180 -1.12 -22.36 2.48
N ARG A 181 -0.33 -23.01 3.35
CA ARG A 181 0.60 -22.31 4.25
C ARG A 181 1.79 -21.73 3.53
N VAL A 182 2.41 -22.48 2.63
CA VAL A 182 3.53 -21.97 1.83
C VAL A 182 3.08 -20.73 1.07
N VAL A 183 1.90 -20.79 0.44
CA VAL A 183 1.30 -19.63 -0.24
C VAL A 183 1.08 -18.46 0.72
N ALA A 184 0.51 -18.70 1.90
CA ALA A 184 0.29 -17.65 2.90
C ALA A 184 1.61 -17.03 3.41
N SER A 185 2.64 -17.84 3.66
CA SER A 185 3.96 -17.37 4.08
C SER A 185 4.62 -16.53 2.99
N VAL A 186 4.52 -16.96 1.72
CA VAL A 186 5.06 -16.20 0.60
C VAL A 186 4.30 -14.88 0.41
N LEU A 187 2.97 -14.89 0.52
CA LEU A 187 2.16 -13.67 0.49
C LEU A 187 2.54 -12.70 1.62
N ALA A 188 2.72 -13.21 2.85
CA ALA A 188 3.11 -12.41 3.99
C ALA A 188 4.51 -11.79 3.80
N MET A 189 5.45 -12.57 3.28
CA MET A 189 6.81 -12.10 2.99
C MET A 189 6.80 -11.07 1.86
N ALA A 190 6.01 -11.29 0.81
CA ALA A 190 5.83 -10.34 -0.27
C ALA A 190 5.22 -9.02 0.22
N ALA A 191 4.21 -9.07 1.09
CA ALA A 191 3.61 -7.88 1.70
C ALA A 191 4.63 -7.13 2.56
N MET A 192 5.42 -7.82 3.39
CA MET A 192 6.48 -7.19 4.19
C MET A 192 7.55 -6.53 3.31
N VAL A 193 8.08 -7.25 2.32
CA VAL A 193 9.13 -6.73 1.43
C VAL A 193 8.60 -5.56 0.61
N GLY A 194 7.38 -5.66 0.07
CA GLY A 194 6.73 -4.57 -0.66
C GLY A 194 6.51 -3.33 0.20
N THR A 195 6.03 -3.51 1.43
CA THR A 195 5.84 -2.41 2.39
C THR A 195 7.19 -1.79 2.79
N ALA A 196 8.22 -2.59 3.01
CA ALA A 196 9.56 -2.08 3.31
C ALA A 196 10.16 -1.31 2.12
N TYR A 197 10.00 -1.84 0.90
CA TYR A 197 10.51 -1.22 -0.32
C TYR A 197 9.82 0.11 -0.63
N THR A 198 8.49 0.19 -0.53
CA THR A 198 7.73 1.44 -0.72
C THR A 198 8.13 2.50 0.31
N ASN A 199 8.50 2.09 1.52
CA ASN A 199 9.00 3.00 2.54
C ASN A 199 10.43 3.47 2.26
N ALA A 200 11.31 2.58 1.81
CA ALA A 200 12.72 2.89 1.56
C ALA A 200 12.95 3.73 0.29
N THR A 201 12.08 3.61 -0.72
CA THR A 201 12.26 4.26 -2.03
C THR A 201 11.55 5.60 -2.17
N ARG A 202 10.85 6.08 -1.12
CA ARG A 202 10.17 7.38 -1.19
C ARG A 202 11.21 8.50 -1.26
N PRO A 203 11.16 9.38 -2.29
CA PRO A 203 11.99 10.58 -2.32
C PRO A 203 11.73 11.43 -1.07
N PRO A 204 12.75 12.05 -0.47
CA PRO A 204 12.54 13.01 0.61
C PRO A 204 11.57 14.07 0.12
N GLU A 205 10.45 14.20 0.84
CA GLU A 205 9.40 15.15 0.49
C GLU A 205 10.00 16.56 0.50
N PRO A 206 9.88 17.35 -0.57
CA PRO A 206 10.39 18.71 -0.58
C PRO A 206 9.72 19.45 0.58
N VAL A 207 10.53 19.99 1.49
CA VAL A 207 10.06 20.69 2.68
C VAL A 207 9.14 21.81 2.23
N GLN A 208 7.83 21.64 2.40
CA GLN A 208 6.83 22.66 2.09
C GLN A 208 7.11 23.88 2.99
N GLY A 209 7.69 24.92 2.41
CA GLY A 209 8.11 26.13 3.13
C GLY A 209 9.62 26.38 3.12
N ALA A 210 10.45 25.42 2.67
CA ALA A 210 11.71 25.82 2.06
C ALA A 210 11.29 26.60 0.82
N ALA A 211 11.44 27.93 0.85
CA ALA A 211 11.39 28.74 -0.35
C ALA A 211 12.14 27.93 -1.42
N PRO A 212 11.61 27.79 -2.65
CA PRO A 212 12.40 27.20 -3.71
C PRO A 212 13.75 27.85 -3.56
N ALA A 213 14.82 27.05 -3.46
CA ALA A 213 16.13 27.60 -3.68
C ALA A 213 16.05 28.09 -5.12
N THR A 214 15.50 29.30 -5.31
CA THR A 214 15.92 30.26 -6.29
C THR A 214 17.39 30.26 -6.01
N ASN A 215 18.07 29.40 -6.75
CA ASN A 215 19.46 29.52 -6.99
C ASN A 215 19.61 30.98 -7.37
N ALA A 216 20.01 31.78 -6.38
CA ALA A 216 20.96 32.81 -6.60
C ALA A 216 21.96 32.18 -7.60
N THR A 217 21.96 32.76 -8.80
CA THR A 217 22.89 32.49 -9.89
C THR A 217 22.78 31.15 -10.64
N PRO A 218 22.05 31.14 -11.78
CA PRO A 218 22.49 30.40 -12.97
C PRO A 218 23.91 30.78 -13.46
N ALA A 219 24.55 31.81 -12.89
CA ALA A 219 25.89 32.25 -13.27
C ALA A 219 27.05 31.37 -12.78
N TYR A 220 26.85 30.41 -11.86
CA TYR A 220 27.95 29.57 -11.37
C TYR A 220 28.13 28.24 -12.12
N ASN A 221 27.07 27.72 -12.75
CA ASN A 221 27.16 26.43 -13.46
C ASN A 221 27.71 26.53 -14.89
N ASP A 222 27.84 27.74 -15.45
CA ASP A 222 28.48 27.94 -16.75
C ASP A 222 30.03 27.92 -16.67
N ARG A 223 30.61 27.91 -15.47
CA ARG A 223 32.07 27.84 -15.28
C ARG A 223 32.63 26.45 -15.01
N ILE A 224 31.77 25.44 -14.88
CA ILE A 224 32.18 24.03 -14.87
C ILE A 224 31.71 23.38 -16.17
N GLN A 225 31.88 24.10 -17.29
CA GLN A 225 32.16 23.40 -18.53
C GLN A 225 33.48 22.68 -18.32
N PHE A 226 33.39 21.35 -18.32
CA PHE A 226 34.50 20.43 -18.43
C PHE A 226 35.45 20.96 -19.52
N GLN A 227 36.53 21.65 -19.13
CA GLN A 227 37.67 21.86 -20.02
C GLN A 227 38.23 20.45 -20.22
N PRO A 228 38.09 19.83 -21.41
CA PRO A 228 38.76 18.55 -21.64
C PRO A 228 40.27 18.78 -21.41
N PRO A 229 40.97 17.85 -20.75
CA PRO A 229 42.41 17.99 -20.54
C PRO A 229 43.06 18.24 -21.89
N GLN A 230 43.72 19.40 -22.01
CA GLN A 230 44.46 19.77 -23.21
C GLN A 230 45.54 18.71 -23.37
N ARG A 231 45.36 17.81 -24.35
CA ARG A 231 46.36 16.81 -24.71
C ARG A 231 47.51 17.57 -25.36
N ASP A 232 48.52 17.87 -24.57
CA ASP A 232 49.80 18.33 -25.07
C ASP A 232 50.35 17.23 -26.00
N SER A 233 50.32 17.51 -27.29
CA SER A 233 50.88 16.67 -28.33
C SER A 233 52.40 16.71 -28.19
N TRP A 234 52.97 15.71 -27.50
CA TRP A 234 54.39 15.44 -27.52
C TRP A 234 54.77 14.96 -28.92
N THR A 235 55.22 15.90 -29.77
CA THR A 235 55.93 15.58 -31.01
C THR A 235 57.29 15.00 -30.64
N ILE A 236 57.48 13.71 -30.90
CA ILE A 236 58.77 13.05 -30.81
C ILE A 236 59.58 13.49 -32.05
N PRO A 237 60.72 14.19 -31.90
CA PRO A 237 61.58 14.50 -33.03
C PRO A 237 62.23 13.21 -33.56
N ALA A 238 62.30 13.13 -34.89
CA ALA A 238 62.96 12.05 -35.64
C ALA A 238 64.49 12.13 -35.54
#